data_AF-A0A7X4C225-F1
#
_entry.id   AF-A0A7X4C225-F1
#
_cell.length_a   1.000
_cell.length_b   1.000
_cell.length_c   1.000
_cell.angle_alpha   90.00
_cell.angle_beta   90.00
_cell.angle_gamma   90.00
#
_symmetry.space_group_name_H-M   'P 1'
#
loop_
_entity.id
_entity.type
_entity.pdbx_description
1 polymer ?
#
loop_
_entity_poly.entity_id
_entity_poly.type
_entity_poly.pdbx_seq_one_letter_code
_entity_poly.pdbx_strand_id
1 'polypeptide(L)'
;MKRILLGTTALALAGATAAGQVSAADMLSVGVGGYMEQWVGFVDRSDSANPAVEGGIGQWSDSEIFFRGKLEADNGLTFSVKVELEGNTAGDTIDESQLTVSGSFGQIVLGTEDHPAALMHYGNQDVGVGYCGDSGW
;
A
#
# COMPACT_ATOMS: atom_id res chain seq x y z
N MET A 1 15.39 35.18 17.00
CA MET A 1 14.88 34.23 15.97
C MET A 1 15.13 32.76 16.31
N LYS A 2 16.28 32.37 16.90
CA LYS A 2 16.60 30.95 17.24
C LYS A 2 15.71 30.32 18.33
N ARG A 3 15.14 31.14 19.23
CA ARG A 3 14.33 30.70 20.38
C ARG A 3 12.87 30.40 20.03
N ILE A 4 12.35 31.01 18.96
CA ILE A 4 10.98 30.75 18.48
C ILE A 4 10.93 29.36 17.85
N LEU A 5 11.93 29.01 17.03
CA LEU A 5 12.00 27.71 16.37
C LEU A 5 12.08 26.54 17.38
N LEU A 6 12.93 26.67 18.40
CA LEU A 6 13.05 25.69 19.49
C LEU A 6 11.77 25.58 20.33
N GLY A 7 11.05 26.69 20.51
CA GLY A 7 9.76 26.70 21.19
C GLY A 7 8.68 25.94 20.42
N THR A 8 8.62 26.10 19.10
CA THR A 8 7.68 25.35 18.24
C THR A 8 8.02 23.86 18.15
N THR A 9 9.29 23.48 18.08
CA THR A 9 9.68 22.06 18.08
C THR A 9 9.43 21.43 19.44
N ALA A 10 9.66 22.15 20.54
CA ALA A 10 9.34 21.68 21.88
C ALA A 10 7.83 21.60 22.14
N LEU A 11 6.99 22.50 21.59
CA LEU A 11 5.53 22.39 21.68
C LEU A 11 4.98 21.27 20.78
N ALA A 12 5.60 21.00 19.62
CA ALA A 12 5.23 19.87 18.77
C ALA A 12 5.62 18.53 19.43
N LEU A 13 6.82 18.45 20.04
CA LEU A 13 7.22 17.27 20.82
C LEU A 13 6.43 17.14 22.12
N ALA A 14 6.15 18.24 22.83
CA ALA A 14 5.34 18.23 24.05
C ALA A 14 3.86 17.94 23.73
N GLY A 15 3.36 18.34 22.56
CA GLY A 15 2.04 17.93 22.06
C GLY A 15 2.00 16.46 21.68
N ALA A 16 3.09 15.92 21.14
CA ALA A 16 3.24 14.50 20.85
C ALA A 16 3.39 13.63 22.11
N THR A 17 3.91 14.17 23.22
CA THR A 17 4.04 13.46 24.52
C THR A 17 2.93 13.80 25.52
N ALA A 18 2.18 14.90 25.33
CA ALA A 18 0.99 15.27 26.10
C ALA A 18 -0.32 14.86 25.42
N ALA A 19 -0.27 14.27 24.22
CA ALA A 19 -1.22 13.24 23.87
C ALA A 19 -1.12 12.21 24.99
N GLY A 20 -2.09 12.25 25.91
CA GLY A 20 -2.03 11.52 27.17
C GLY A 20 -1.68 10.06 26.95
N GLN A 21 -1.27 9.37 28.03
CA GLN A 21 -1.23 7.92 28.05
C GLN A 21 -2.43 7.41 27.25
N VAL A 22 -2.20 6.87 26.05
CA VAL A 22 -3.24 6.16 25.33
C VAL A 22 -3.66 5.11 26.34
N SER A 23 -4.87 5.29 26.87
CA SER A 23 -5.43 4.33 27.80
C SER A 23 -5.25 2.99 27.11
N ALA A 24 -4.60 2.04 27.77
CA ALA A 24 -4.39 0.70 27.24
C ALA A 24 -5.72 -0.04 26.92
N ALA A 25 -6.86 0.64 27.06
CA ALA A 25 -8.20 0.20 26.72
C ALA A 25 -8.39 -0.06 25.22
N ASP A 26 -7.75 0.70 24.33
CA ASP A 26 -7.90 0.50 22.89
C ASP A 26 -6.59 -0.02 22.28
N MET A 27 -6.44 -1.34 22.29
CA MET A 27 -5.38 -2.01 21.56
C MET A 27 -5.62 -1.85 20.05
N LEU A 28 -4.55 -1.61 19.29
CA LEU A 28 -4.60 -1.64 17.83
C LEU A 28 -5.06 -3.03 17.37
N SER A 29 -6.28 -3.13 16.87
CA SER A 29 -6.79 -4.35 16.26
C SER A 29 -6.24 -4.45 14.84
N VAL A 30 -5.58 -5.56 14.52
CA VAL A 30 -5.05 -5.86 13.19
C VAL A 30 -5.89 -6.96 12.55
N GLY A 31 -6.47 -6.66 11.40
CA GLY A 31 -7.14 -7.63 10.54
C GLY A 31 -6.20 -8.13 9.45
N VAL A 32 -6.47 -9.34 8.97
CA VAL A 32 -5.82 -9.92 7.79
C VAL A 32 -6.84 -9.95 6.66
N GLY A 33 -6.43 -9.50 5.48
CA GLY A 33 -7.17 -9.62 4.25
C GLY A 33 -6.21 -9.80 3.08
N GLY A 34 -6.74 -9.72 1.86
CA GLY A 34 -5.96 -9.93 0.66
C GLY A 34 -6.83 -10.23 -0.55
N TYR A 35 -6.18 -10.47 -1.68
CA TYR A 35 -6.81 -10.96 -2.89
C TYR A 35 -5.97 -12.06 -3.54
N MET A 36 -6.61 -12.82 -4.42
CA MET A 36 -5.95 -13.74 -5.33
C MET A 36 -6.74 -13.75 -6.62
N GLU A 37 -6.05 -13.45 -7.70
CA GLU A 37 -6.57 -13.42 -9.05
C GLU A 37 -5.79 -14.40 -9.92
N GLN A 38 -6.52 -15.05 -10.83
CA GLN A 38 -6.00 -16.06 -11.73
C GLN A 38 -6.59 -15.79 -13.11
N TRP A 39 -5.71 -15.64 -14.09
CA TRP A 39 -6.11 -15.46 -15.48
C TRP A 39 -5.61 -16.62 -16.31
N VAL A 40 -6.49 -17.12 -17.17
CA VAL A 40 -6.15 -18.09 -18.20
C VAL A 40 -6.56 -17.49 -19.53
N GLY A 41 -5.60 -17.37 -20.44
CA GLY A 41 -5.79 -16.78 -21.75
C GLY A 41 -5.37 -17.74 -22.85
N PHE A 42 -6.01 -17.65 -24.00
CA PHE A 42 -5.60 -18.37 -25.21
C PHE A 42 -5.32 -17.37 -26.33
N VAL A 43 -4.19 -17.56 -27.00
CA VAL A 43 -3.80 -16.76 -28.17
C VAL A 43 -3.67 -17.69 -29.36
N ASP A 44 -4.54 -17.52 -30.36
CA ASP A 44 -4.32 -18.08 -31.69
C ASP A 44 -3.52 -17.07 -32.51
N ARG A 45 -2.43 -17.53 -33.13
CA ARG A 45 -1.61 -16.69 -33.99
C ARG A 45 -1.43 -17.34 -35.35
N SER A 46 -2.14 -16.80 -36.33
CA SER A 46 -2.12 -17.28 -37.71
C SER A 46 -1.05 -16.62 -38.61
N ASP A 47 -0.31 -15.61 -38.11
CA ASP A 47 0.70 -14.85 -38.87
C ASP A 47 1.93 -14.47 -38.01
N SER A 48 2.77 -15.46 -37.68
CA SER A 48 4.03 -15.25 -36.96
C SER A 48 5.21 -15.25 -37.93
N ALA A 49 5.84 -14.10 -38.16
CA ALA A 49 7.14 -14.03 -38.85
C ALA A 49 8.29 -14.67 -38.04
N ASN A 50 8.07 -14.94 -36.74
CA ASN A 50 9.00 -15.62 -35.86
C ASN A 50 8.38 -16.93 -35.34
N PRO A 51 8.89 -18.11 -35.75
CA PRO A 51 8.37 -19.40 -35.31
C PRO A 51 8.66 -19.73 -33.84
N ALA A 52 9.45 -18.92 -33.12
CA ALA A 52 9.75 -19.13 -31.70
C ALA A 52 8.67 -18.56 -30.75
N VAL A 53 7.68 -17.83 -31.26
CA VAL A 53 6.55 -17.33 -30.47
C VAL A 53 5.32 -18.12 -30.87
N GLU A 54 5.04 -19.20 -30.13
CA GLU A 54 3.85 -20.02 -30.37
C GLU A 54 2.61 -19.37 -29.74
N GLY A 55 1.48 -19.46 -30.45
CA GLY A 55 0.17 -19.30 -29.82
C GLY A 55 -0.07 -20.43 -28.80
N GLY A 56 -1.07 -20.28 -27.94
CA GLY A 56 -1.34 -21.29 -26.92
C GLY A 56 -2.10 -20.76 -25.71
N ILE A 57 -2.24 -21.63 -24.72
CA ILE A 57 -2.84 -21.28 -23.43
C ILE A 57 -1.73 -20.79 -22.49
N GLY A 58 -1.93 -19.63 -21.89
CA GLY A 58 -1.10 -19.12 -20.80
C GLY A 58 -1.91 -18.94 -19.53
N GLN A 59 -1.21 -18.93 -18.40
CA GLN A 59 -1.78 -18.65 -17.08
C GLN A 59 -0.94 -17.58 -16.38
N TRP A 60 -1.63 -16.64 -15.73
CA TRP A 60 -1.05 -15.59 -14.90
C TRP A 60 -1.77 -15.56 -13.56
N SER A 61 -1.07 -15.12 -12.54
CA SER A 61 -1.58 -14.99 -11.18
C SER A 61 -1.04 -13.74 -10.55
N ASP A 62 -1.90 -13.11 -9.76
CA ASP A 62 -1.56 -11.99 -8.90
C ASP A 62 -2.25 -12.20 -7.57
N SER A 63 -1.53 -12.02 -6.48
CA SER A 63 -2.07 -12.27 -5.15
C SER A 63 -1.32 -11.50 -4.10
N GLU A 64 -2.05 -11.06 -3.09
CA GLU A 64 -1.49 -10.24 -2.02
C GLU A 64 -2.22 -10.52 -0.71
N ILE A 65 -1.49 -10.45 0.40
CA ILE A 65 -2.04 -10.52 1.76
C ILE A 65 -1.70 -9.22 2.46
N PHE A 66 -2.71 -8.51 2.97
CA PHE A 66 -2.50 -7.30 3.76
C PHE A 66 -2.86 -7.50 5.24
N PHE A 67 -2.03 -6.92 6.10
CA PHE A 67 -2.28 -6.73 7.52
C PHE A 67 -2.65 -5.27 7.75
N ARG A 68 -3.90 -5.01 8.14
CA ARG A 68 -4.41 -3.65 8.32
C ARG A 68 -4.92 -3.46 9.73
N GLY A 69 -4.40 -2.47 10.43
CA GLY A 69 -4.85 -2.10 11.76
C GLY A 69 -5.30 -0.66 11.82
N LYS A 70 -6.30 -0.38 12.66
CA LYS A 70 -6.81 0.97 12.92
C LYS A 70 -7.07 1.18 14.41
N LEU A 71 -6.64 2.33 14.92
CA LEU A 71 -6.91 2.81 16.26
C LEU A 71 -7.42 4.25 16.17
N GLU A 72 -8.64 4.48 16.65
CA GLU A 72 -9.20 5.81 16.81
C GLU A 72 -9.00 6.23 18.26
N ALA A 73 -8.18 7.25 18.50
CA ALA A 73 -7.87 7.73 19.84
C ALA A 73 -8.85 8.83 20.27
N ASP A 74 -9.12 8.92 21.57
CA ASP A 74 -10.04 9.90 22.17
C ASP A 74 -9.69 11.37 21.87
N ASN A 75 -8.43 11.65 21.52
CA ASN A 75 -7.96 13.00 21.16
C ASN A 75 -8.28 13.39 19.70
N GLY A 76 -9.05 12.58 18.98
CA GLY A 76 -9.46 12.83 17.60
C GLY A 76 -8.40 12.46 16.56
N LEU A 77 -7.32 11.78 16.97
CA LEU A 77 -6.34 11.21 16.04
C LEU A 77 -6.72 9.78 15.66
N THR A 78 -6.46 9.42 14.41
CA THR A 78 -6.53 8.05 13.93
C THR A 78 -5.14 7.56 13.57
N PHE A 79 -4.74 6.41 14.11
CA PHE A 79 -3.53 5.69 13.77
C PHE A 79 -3.91 4.48 12.94
N SER A 80 -3.31 4.31 11.76
CA SER A 80 -3.52 3.12 10.93
C SER A 80 -2.20 2.50 10.52
N VAL A 81 -2.12 1.18 10.50
CA VAL A 81 -0.96 0.45 9.98
C VAL A 81 -1.40 -0.39 8.79
N LYS A 82 -0.53 -0.50 7.79
CA LYS A 82 -0.72 -1.36 6.61
C LYS A 82 0.60 -2.05 6.33
N VAL A 83 0.56 -3.37 6.15
CA VAL A 83 1.68 -4.16 5.63
C VAL A 83 1.13 -5.08 4.54
N GLU A 84 1.73 -5.07 3.37
CA GLU A 84 1.29 -5.77 2.16
C GLU A 84 2.34 -6.79 1.76
N LEU A 85 1.91 -8.06 1.64
CA LEU A 85 2.75 -9.18 1.28
C LEU A 85 2.40 -9.65 -0.13
N GLU A 86 3.38 -9.56 -1.01
CA GLU A 86 3.35 -10.04 -2.38
C GLU A 86 3.33 -11.57 -2.43
N GLY A 87 2.25 -12.13 -2.99
CA GLY A 87 2.11 -13.57 -3.24
C GLY A 87 2.80 -14.03 -4.52
N ASN A 88 3.14 -13.10 -5.42
CA ASN A 88 3.73 -13.37 -6.73
C ASN A 88 5.04 -12.57 -6.96
N THR A 89 6.01 -12.72 -6.06
CA THR A 89 7.33 -12.05 -6.16
C THR A 89 8.51 -13.00 -6.38
N ALA A 90 9.58 -12.50 -7.00
CA ALA A 90 10.91 -13.13 -7.02
C ALA A 90 11.94 -12.38 -6.15
N GLY A 91 11.52 -11.28 -5.50
CA GLY A 91 12.36 -10.34 -4.75
C GLY A 91 11.83 -10.09 -3.34
N ASP A 92 11.65 -8.81 -2.98
CA ASP A 92 11.06 -8.45 -1.70
C ASP A 92 9.63 -8.99 -1.61
N THR A 93 9.30 -9.53 -0.43
CA THR A 93 7.97 -10.07 -0.13
C THR A 93 7.07 -9.00 0.47
N ILE A 94 7.63 -7.94 1.05
CA ILE A 94 6.86 -6.81 1.54
C ILE A 94 6.87 -5.73 0.46
N ASP A 95 5.71 -5.48 -0.14
CA ASP A 95 5.55 -4.40 -1.10
C ASP A 95 5.42 -3.06 -0.36
N GLU A 96 4.46 -3.00 0.57
CA GLU A 96 4.20 -1.80 1.35
C GLU A 96 4.19 -2.05 2.86
N SER A 97 4.69 -1.07 3.61
CA SER A 97 4.74 -1.08 5.07
C SER A 97 4.73 0.33 5.59
N GLN A 98 3.59 0.73 6.16
CA GLN A 98 3.38 2.11 6.56
C GLN A 98 2.57 2.28 7.85
N LEU A 99 2.84 3.39 8.52
CA LEU A 99 2.04 4.00 9.56
C LEU A 99 1.42 5.29 9.01
N THR A 100 0.12 5.39 9.16
CA THR A 100 -0.66 6.59 8.86
C THR A 100 -1.15 7.23 10.16
N VAL A 101 -0.94 8.55 10.29
CA VAL A 101 -1.54 9.37 11.36
C VAL A 101 -2.45 10.41 10.71
N SER A 102 -3.73 10.37 11.05
CA SER A 102 -4.74 11.27 10.50
C SER A 102 -5.46 12.05 11.59
N GLY A 103 -5.85 13.28 11.26
CA GLY A 103 -6.63 14.17 12.13
C GLY A 103 -7.19 15.34 11.34
N SER A 104 -7.59 16.41 12.02
CA SER A 104 -8.11 17.62 11.35
C SER A 104 -7.09 18.32 10.46
N PHE A 105 -5.80 18.00 10.60
CA PHE A 105 -4.71 18.50 9.76
C PHE A 105 -4.54 17.72 8.45
N GLY A 106 -5.37 16.71 8.20
CA GLY A 106 -5.20 15.78 7.08
C GLY A 106 -4.45 14.52 7.53
N GLN A 107 -3.55 14.04 6.69
CA GLN A 107 -2.90 12.75 6.85
C GLN A 107 -1.38 12.88 6.70
N ILE A 108 -0.65 12.19 7.58
CA ILE A 108 0.80 11.97 7.47
C ILE A 108 1.02 10.48 7.29
N VAL A 109 1.76 10.11 6.24
CA VAL A 109 2.17 8.74 5.92
C VAL A 109 3.66 8.58 6.19
N LEU A 110 4.03 7.52 6.90
CA LEU A 110 5.40 7.16 7.26
C LEU A 110 5.67 5.71 6.89
N GLY A 111 6.61 5.47 5.98
CA GLY A 111 6.97 4.12 5.54
C GLY A 111 7.13 4.03 4.03
N THR A 112 6.82 2.85 3.48
CA THR A 112 6.71 2.61 2.05
C THR A 112 5.22 2.58 1.67
N GLU A 113 4.88 3.40 0.69
CA GLU A 113 3.58 3.49 0.03
C GLU A 113 3.81 4.17 -1.31
N ASP A 114 2.92 3.91 -2.25
CA ASP A 114 2.83 4.59 -3.51
C ASP A 114 2.99 6.12 -3.44
N HIS A 115 3.59 6.69 -4.48
CA HIS A 115 3.81 8.13 -4.51
C HIS A 115 2.46 8.88 -4.54
N PRO A 116 2.37 10.12 -4.02
CA PRO A 116 1.09 10.82 -3.87
C PRO A 116 0.28 10.99 -5.16
N ALA A 117 0.94 11.09 -6.33
CA ALA A 117 0.24 11.19 -7.60
C ALA A 117 -0.49 9.89 -8.00
N ALA A 118 -0.04 8.72 -7.53
CA ALA A 118 -0.65 7.42 -7.78
C ALA A 118 -1.87 7.26 -6.86
N LEU A 119 -1.70 7.57 -5.57
CA LEU A 119 -2.78 7.56 -4.58
C LEU A 119 -3.95 8.51 -4.91
N MET A 120 -3.66 9.60 -5.62
CA MET A 120 -4.64 10.62 -6.00
C MET A 120 -5.14 10.45 -7.45
N HIS A 121 -4.66 9.44 -8.17
CA HIS A 121 -5.06 9.17 -9.54
C HIS A 121 -6.46 8.53 -9.56
N TYR A 122 -7.33 9.06 -10.41
CA TYR A 122 -8.61 8.45 -10.74
C TYR A 122 -8.56 7.98 -12.19
N GLY A 123 -8.53 6.66 -12.39
CA GLY A 123 -8.46 6.03 -13.70
C GLY A 123 -9.61 5.07 -13.95
N ASN A 124 -9.60 4.45 -15.13
CA ASN A 124 -10.46 3.29 -15.37
C ASN A 124 -9.98 2.12 -14.50
N GLN A 125 -10.89 1.22 -14.13
CA GLN A 125 -10.48 -0.03 -13.51
C GLN A 125 -9.69 -0.86 -14.50
N ASP A 126 -8.57 -1.41 -14.06
CA ASP A 126 -7.85 -2.42 -14.84
C ASP A 126 -8.69 -3.70 -14.93
N VAL A 127 -8.76 -4.28 -16.13
CA VAL A 127 -9.60 -5.46 -16.44
C VAL A 127 -8.77 -6.70 -16.73
N GLY A 128 -7.59 -6.78 -16.13
CA GLY A 128 -6.69 -7.94 -16.18
C GLY A 128 -5.43 -7.72 -17.03
N VAL A 129 -4.51 -8.69 -16.89
CA VAL A 129 -3.22 -8.70 -17.57
C VAL A 129 -3.37 -9.20 -19.01
N GLY A 130 -2.86 -8.45 -19.98
CA GLY A 130 -2.96 -8.82 -21.40
C GLY A 130 -1.69 -8.51 -22.18
N TYR A 131 -0.79 -9.51 -22.31
CA TYR A 131 0.25 -9.74 -23.35
C TYR A 131 1.03 -8.56 -23.97
N CYS A 132 0.90 -7.32 -23.52
CA CYS A 132 1.70 -6.19 -23.94
C CYS A 132 2.87 -6.04 -22.99
N GLY A 133 3.86 -6.92 -23.17
CA GLY A 133 5.25 -6.75 -22.76
C GLY A 133 5.51 -5.81 -21.59
N ASP A 134 5.02 -6.17 -20.41
CA ASP A 134 5.63 -5.66 -19.19
C ASP A 134 6.94 -6.41 -18.98
N SER A 135 7.97 -5.96 -19.70
CA SER A 135 9.34 -6.41 -19.52
C SER A 135 9.98 -5.64 -18.36
N GLY A 136 9.38 -5.73 -17.18
CA GLY A 136 9.78 -4.96 -16.01
C GLY A 136 9.45 -5.69 -14.71
N TRP A 137 10.39 -6.50 -14.25
CA TRP A 137 10.76 -6.46 -12.83
C TRP A 137 11.73 -5.30 -12.65
#